data_AF-A0A192YD23-F1
#
_entry.id   AF-A0A192YD23-F1
#
_cell.length_a   1.000
_cell.length_b   1.000
_cell.length_c   1.000
_cell.angle_alpha   90.00
_cell.angle_beta   90.00
_cell.angle_gamma   90.00
#
_symmetry.space_group_name_H-M   'P 1'
#
loop_
_entity.id
_entity.type
_entity.pdbx_description
1 polymer ?
#
loop_
_entity_poly.entity_id
_entity_poly.type
_entity_poly.pdbx_seq_one_letter_code
_entity_poly.pdbx_strand_id
1 'polypeptide(L)'
;KQAVAYRQMSLLLRRPPGREAYPGDVFYLHSRLLERAAKMSPAMGGGSLTALPVIETQAGDVSAYIPTNVISITDGQIFLETELFYKGIRPAINVGLSVSRVGSAAQTKAMKQVAGSMKLELAQYREVAAFAQFG
;
A
#
# COMPACT_ATOMS: atom_id res chain seq x y z
N LYS A 1 -5.10 -5.13 -11.38
CA LYS A 1 -5.56 -5.50 -12.75
C LYS A 1 -4.46 -6.09 -13.65
N GLN A 2 -3.24 -5.53 -13.68
CA GLN A 2 -2.11 -6.09 -14.44
C GLN A 2 -1.87 -7.60 -14.17
N ALA A 3 -1.85 -8.00 -12.90
CA ALA A 3 -1.69 -9.41 -12.52
C ALA A 3 -2.75 -10.34 -13.13
N VAL A 4 -4.00 -9.88 -13.26
CA VAL A 4 -5.10 -10.65 -13.85
C VAL A 4 -4.86 -10.87 -15.35
N ALA A 5 -4.41 -9.84 -16.06
CA ALA A 5 -4.04 -9.97 -17.48
C ALA A 5 -2.86 -10.95 -17.66
N TYR A 6 -1.83 -10.84 -16.81
CA TYR A 6 -0.68 -11.74 -16.86
C TYR A 6 -1.04 -13.20 -16.55
N ARG A 7 -1.96 -13.40 -15.61
CA ARG A 7 -2.57 -14.71 -15.31
C ARG A 7 -3.24 -15.28 -16.55
N GLN A 8 -4.09 -14.51 -17.22
CA GLN A 8 -4.79 -14.96 -18.43
C GLN A 8 -3.80 -15.39 -19.52
N MET A 9 -2.76 -14.59 -19.78
CA MET A 9 -1.72 -14.95 -20.74
C MET A 9 -1.00 -16.25 -20.36
N SER A 10 -0.65 -16.40 -19.08
CA SER A 10 0.08 -17.57 -18.58
C SER A 10 -0.76 -18.85 -18.66
N LEU A 11 -2.07 -18.77 -18.35
CA LEU A 11 -3.00 -19.89 -18.48
C LEU A 11 -3.22 -20.29 -19.95
N LEU A 12 -3.35 -19.32 -20.86
CA LEU A 12 -3.44 -19.59 -22.31
C LEU A 12 -2.17 -20.29 -22.85
N LEU A 13 -1.01 -19.94 -22.32
CA LEU A 13 0.27 -20.58 -22.62
C LEU A 13 0.49 -21.91 -21.87
N ARG A 14 -0.52 -22.41 -21.14
CA ARG A 14 -0.46 -23.66 -20.35
C ARG A 14 0.69 -23.69 -19.34
N ARG A 15 1.09 -22.53 -18.80
CA ARG A 15 2.04 -22.48 -17.68
C ARG A 15 1.35 -23.00 -16.41
N PRO A 16 2.07 -23.73 -15.54
CA PRO A 16 1.48 -24.25 -14.30
C PRO A 16 1.03 -23.11 -13.38
N PRO A 17 -0.24 -23.09 -12.92
CA PRO A 17 -0.73 -22.10 -11.98
C PRO A 17 -0.31 -22.43 -10.53
N GLY A 18 -0.16 -21.39 -9.73
CA GLY A 18 0.06 -21.47 -8.28
C GLY A 18 -1.14 -20.93 -7.48
N ARG A 19 -0.85 -20.24 -6.37
CA ARG A 19 -1.87 -19.65 -5.47
C ARG A 19 -2.79 -18.69 -6.22
N GLU A 20 -4.10 -18.78 -5.97
CA GLU A 20 -5.15 -17.97 -6.63
C GLU A 20 -5.09 -18.02 -8.18
N ALA A 21 -4.58 -19.13 -8.72
CA ALA A 21 -4.34 -19.38 -10.14
C ALA A 21 -3.33 -18.44 -10.82
N TYR A 22 -2.55 -17.66 -10.06
CA TYR A 22 -1.48 -16.83 -10.63
C TYR A 22 -0.25 -17.67 -10.97
N PRO A 23 0.53 -17.30 -12.01
CA PRO A 23 1.81 -17.95 -12.28
C PRO A 23 2.82 -17.64 -11.17
N GLY A 24 3.78 -18.55 -10.94
CA GLY A 24 4.74 -18.43 -9.82
C GLY A 24 5.66 -17.20 -9.88
N ASP A 25 5.81 -16.59 -11.06
CA ASP A 25 6.62 -15.40 -11.30
C ASP A 25 5.81 -14.08 -11.21
N VAL A 26 4.56 -14.11 -10.72
CA VAL A 26 3.75 -12.89 -10.55
C VAL A 26 4.37 -11.90 -9.56
N PHE A 27 5.12 -12.37 -8.57
CA PHE A 27 5.89 -11.51 -7.68
C PHE A 27 6.97 -10.75 -8.46
N TYR A 28 7.73 -11.47 -9.29
CA TYR A 28 8.78 -10.90 -10.13
C TYR A 28 8.24 -9.86 -11.13
N LEU A 29 7.02 -10.05 -11.63
CA LEU A 29 6.34 -9.09 -12.50
C LEU A 29 6.23 -7.70 -11.85
N HIS A 30 5.82 -7.63 -10.58
CA HIS A 30 5.66 -6.37 -9.87
C HIS A 30 6.98 -5.84 -9.30
N SER A 31 7.85 -6.72 -8.78
CA SER A 31 9.12 -6.27 -8.18
C SER A 31 10.01 -5.60 -9.22
N ARG A 32 10.23 -6.22 -10.38
CA ARG A 32 11.04 -5.61 -11.46
C ARG A 32 10.47 -4.28 -11.98
N LEU A 33 9.18 -4.04 -11.80
CA LEU A 33 8.53 -2.80 -12.20
C LEU A 33 8.74 -1.71 -11.14
N LEU A 34 8.45 -2.02 -9.88
CA LEU A 34 8.47 -1.05 -8.78
C LEU A 34 9.89 -0.73 -8.32
N GLU A 35 10.82 -1.67 -8.36
CA GLU A 35 12.24 -1.45 -8.02
C GLU A 35 12.95 -0.47 -8.98
N ARG A 36 12.32 -0.11 -10.10
CA ARG A 36 12.83 0.94 -10.99
C ARG A 36 12.54 2.35 -10.46
N ALA A 37 11.60 2.49 -9.52
CA ALA A 37 11.27 3.77 -8.90
C ALA A 37 12.23 4.05 -7.75
N ALA A 38 13.26 4.84 -8.03
CA ALA A 38 14.32 5.14 -7.08
C ALA A 38 14.74 6.61 -7.10
N LYS A 39 15.40 7.04 -6.02
CA LYS A 39 16.16 8.29 -5.95
C LYS A 39 17.60 8.00 -6.37
N MET A 40 18.02 8.56 -7.50
CA MET A 40 19.37 8.39 -8.01
C MET A 40 20.39 9.17 -7.17
N SER A 41 21.62 8.64 -7.14
CA SER A 41 22.76 9.27 -6.46
C SER A 41 23.17 10.59 -7.15
N PRO A 42 23.91 11.47 -6.46
CA PRO A 42 24.43 12.70 -7.08
C PRO A 42 25.31 12.44 -8.31
N ALA A 43 26.10 11.35 -8.30
CA ALA A 43 26.93 10.95 -9.45
C ALA A 43 26.10 10.58 -10.69
N MET A 44 24.85 10.17 -10.50
CA MET A 44 23.89 9.82 -11.56
C MET A 44 22.92 10.97 -11.86
N GLY A 45 23.28 12.22 -11.54
CA GLY A 45 22.48 13.42 -11.80
C GLY A 45 21.37 13.70 -10.77
N GLY A 46 21.22 12.86 -9.74
CA GLY A 46 20.30 13.14 -8.63
C GLY A 46 18.82 13.13 -8.98
N GLY A 47 18.40 12.55 -10.12
CA GLY A 47 16.98 12.40 -10.47
C GLY A 47 16.20 11.50 -9.52
N SER A 48 14.86 11.50 -9.64
CA SER A 48 13.98 10.62 -8.87
C SER A 48 12.80 10.14 -9.71
N LEU A 49 12.38 8.90 -9.50
CA LEU A 49 11.11 8.37 -9.98
C LEU A 49 10.30 7.87 -8.78
N THR A 50 9.10 8.42 -8.60
CA THR A 50 8.18 8.00 -7.54
C THR A 50 7.05 7.17 -8.14
N ALA A 51 6.80 5.97 -7.59
CA ALA A 51 5.69 5.12 -7.99
C ALA A 51 4.58 5.14 -6.94
N LEU A 52 3.33 5.27 -7.39
CA LEU A 52 2.13 5.17 -6.55
C LEU A 52 1.24 4.03 -7.09
N PRO A 53 1.56 2.75 -6.78
CA PRO A 53 0.78 1.63 -7.27
C PRO A 53 -0.61 1.59 -6.61
N VAL A 54 -1.64 1.30 -7.41
CA VAL A 54 -3.02 1.15 -6.94
C VAL A 54 -3.41 -0.32 -7.01
N ILE A 55 -3.80 -0.88 -5.87
CA ILE A 55 -4.27 -2.25 -5.74
C ILE A 55 -5.70 -2.23 -5.21
N GLU A 56 -6.55 -2.99 -5.88
CA GLU A 56 -7.94 -3.22 -5.48
C GLU A 56 -7.98 -4.45 -4.57
N THR A 57 -8.42 -4.28 -3.33
CA THR A 57 -8.71 -5.38 -2.42
C THR A 57 -10.15 -5.83 -2.60
N GLN A 58 -10.39 -7.14 -2.49
CA GLN A 58 -11.75 -7.68 -2.55
C GLN A 58 -12.30 -7.77 -1.13
N ALA A 59 -13.46 -7.16 -0.89
CA ALA A 59 -14.09 -7.08 0.44
C ALA A 59 -13.17 -6.57 1.56
N GLY A 60 -12.17 -5.74 1.23
CA GLY A 60 -11.20 -5.23 2.21
C GLY A 60 -10.11 -6.22 2.62
N ASP A 61 -10.02 -7.40 2.00
CA ASP A 61 -9.00 -8.40 2.34
C ASP A 61 -7.60 -7.96 1.87
N VAL A 62 -6.77 -7.58 2.85
CA VAL A 62 -5.35 -7.22 2.67
C VAL A 62 -4.42 -8.43 2.67
N SER A 63 -4.91 -9.60 3.08
CA SER A 63 -4.13 -10.85 3.18
C SER A 63 -4.13 -11.66 1.88
N ALA A 64 -4.91 -11.22 0.89
CA ALA A 64 -4.91 -11.79 -0.46
C ALA A 64 -3.51 -11.76 -1.08
N TYR A 65 -3.27 -12.65 -2.04
CA TYR A 65 -1.92 -12.92 -2.54
C TYR A 65 -1.28 -11.69 -3.20
N ILE A 66 -2.01 -10.98 -4.06
CA ILE A 66 -1.48 -9.80 -4.77
C ILE A 66 -1.25 -8.60 -3.82
N PRO A 67 -2.20 -8.20 -2.95
CA PRO A 67 -1.95 -7.16 -1.95
C PRO A 67 -0.72 -7.44 -1.09
N THR A 68 -0.59 -8.64 -0.54
CA THR A 68 0.55 -9.02 0.30
C THR A 68 1.89 -8.90 -0.45
N ASN A 69 1.94 -9.35 -1.71
CA ASN A 69 3.12 -9.22 -2.55
C ASN A 69 3.51 -7.77 -2.82
N VAL A 70 2.54 -6.89 -3.07
CA VAL A 70 2.84 -5.47 -3.35
C VAL A 70 3.27 -4.77 -2.07
N ILE A 71 2.63 -5.05 -0.93
CA ILE A 71 3.02 -4.52 0.39
C ILE A 71 4.47 -4.89 0.74
N SER A 72 4.92 -6.09 0.38
CA SER A 72 6.31 -6.50 0.63
C SER A 72 7.32 -5.81 -0.27
N ILE A 73 6.92 -5.31 -1.43
CA ILE A 73 7.80 -4.58 -2.37
C ILE A 73 7.81 -3.07 -2.07
N THR A 74 6.66 -2.48 -1.77
CA THR A 74 6.54 -1.02 -1.60
C THR A 74 7.08 -0.52 -0.25
N ASP A 75 7.59 0.71 -0.23
CA ASP A 75 8.06 1.39 0.98
C ASP A 75 6.95 1.82 1.95
N GLY A 76 5.69 1.58 1.63
CA GLY A 76 4.56 1.94 2.46
C GLY A 76 3.24 1.71 1.75
N GLN A 77 2.16 1.91 2.49
CA GLN A 77 0.81 1.75 1.99
C GLN A 77 -0.12 2.83 2.53
N ILE A 78 -1.08 3.21 1.70
CA ILE A 78 -2.25 4.00 2.07
C ILE A 78 -3.44 3.07 1.90
N PHE A 79 -4.07 2.69 3.01
CA PHE A 79 -5.23 1.83 3.00
C PHE A 79 -6.50 2.67 3.05
N LEU A 80 -7.40 2.46 2.09
CA LEU A 80 -8.68 3.15 2.00
C LEU A 80 -9.81 2.20 2.40
N GLU A 81 -10.59 2.59 3.39
CA GLU A 81 -11.68 1.76 3.92
C GLU A 81 -13.05 2.21 3.44
N THR A 82 -13.83 1.23 3.00
CA THR A 82 -15.20 1.41 2.56
C THR A 82 -16.10 1.96 3.68
N GLU A 83 -15.92 1.49 4.92
CA GLU A 83 -16.70 1.98 6.07
C GLU A 83 -16.46 3.46 6.36
N LEU A 84 -15.20 3.91 6.34
CA LEU A 84 -14.85 5.33 6.54
C LEU A 84 -15.44 6.18 5.41
N PHE A 85 -15.42 5.68 4.18
CA PHE A 85 -16.01 6.36 3.03
C PHE A 85 -17.53 6.54 3.17
N TYR A 86 -18.25 5.50 3.62
CA TYR A 86 -19.69 5.57 3.86
C TYR A 86 -20.07 6.45 5.07
N LYS A 87 -19.17 6.58 6.05
CA LYS A 87 -19.30 7.55 7.17
C LYS A 87 -19.03 9.00 6.75
N GLY A 88 -18.73 9.25 5.46
CA GLY A 88 -18.48 10.60 4.93
C GLY A 88 -17.03 11.09 5.06
N ILE A 89 -16.12 10.30 5.63
CA ILE A 89 -14.72 10.66 5.78
C ILE A 89 -14.01 10.51 4.42
N ARG A 90 -13.54 11.62 3.86
CA ARG A 90 -12.88 11.67 2.55
C ARG A 90 -11.64 12.58 2.64
N PRO A 91 -10.41 12.07 2.40
CA PRO A 91 -10.09 10.70 1.96
C PRO A 91 -10.25 9.65 3.07
N ALA A 92 -10.73 8.47 2.71
CA ALA A 92 -11.12 7.40 3.63
C ALA A 92 -9.94 6.58 4.17
N ILE A 93 -8.90 7.26 4.67
CA ILE A 93 -7.63 6.64 5.06
C ILE A 93 -7.76 5.94 6.42
N ASN A 94 -7.41 4.66 6.47
CA ASN A 94 -7.17 3.98 7.75
C ASN A 94 -5.77 4.32 8.27
N VAL A 95 -5.70 5.13 9.32
CA VAL A 95 -4.45 5.62 9.93
C VAL A 95 -3.63 4.51 10.62
N GLY A 96 -4.30 3.45 11.10
CA GLY A 96 -3.65 2.31 11.75
C GLY A 96 -2.96 1.37 10.75
N LEU A 97 -3.63 1.05 9.64
CA LEU A 97 -3.12 0.16 8.60
C LEU A 97 -2.18 0.88 7.61
N SER A 98 -2.30 2.20 7.48
CA SER A 98 -1.46 3.00 6.59
C SER A 98 -0.11 3.35 7.24
N VAL A 99 0.96 3.18 6.49
CA VAL A 99 2.33 3.44 6.95
C VAL A 99 3.20 3.90 5.79
N SER A 100 4.19 4.73 6.10
CA SER A 100 5.34 5.01 5.25
C SER A 100 6.60 4.61 6.01
N ARG A 101 7.38 3.67 5.47
CA ARG A 101 8.63 3.19 6.08
C ARG A 101 9.76 4.22 5.96
N VAL A 102 9.74 5.05 4.92
CA VAL A 102 10.62 6.23 4.81
C VAL A 102 10.30 7.26 5.91
N GLY A 103 9.02 7.31 6.32
CA GLY A 103 8.57 8.03 7.51
C GLY A 103 8.87 9.53 7.47
N SER A 104 9.30 10.07 8.61
CA SER A 104 9.54 11.51 8.78
C SER A 104 10.78 12.04 8.05
N ALA A 105 11.62 11.18 7.49
CA ALA A 105 12.82 11.59 6.76
C ALA A 105 12.48 12.38 5.48
N ALA A 106 11.33 12.09 4.86
CA ALA A 106 10.84 12.78 3.68
C ALA A 106 9.95 13.99 4.00
N GLN A 107 9.67 14.29 5.27
CA GLN A 107 8.79 15.39 5.66
C GLN A 107 9.57 16.70 5.83
N THR A 108 8.92 17.82 5.53
CA THR A 108 9.46 19.15 5.86
C THR A 108 9.48 19.34 7.38
N LYS A 109 10.42 20.18 7.87
CA LYS A 109 10.57 20.46 9.31
C LYS A 109 9.27 20.98 9.94
N ALA A 110 8.56 21.86 9.25
CA ALA A 110 7.29 22.40 9.71
C ALA A 110 6.22 21.31 9.86
N MET A 111 6.07 20.41 8.88
CA MET A 111 5.10 19.32 8.96
C MET A 111 5.43 18.35 10.11
N LYS A 112 6.71 18.05 10.31
CA LYS A 112 7.16 17.16 11.39
C LYS A 112 6.81 17.71 12.78
N GLN A 113 6.87 19.03 12.97
CA GLN A 113 6.50 19.67 14.24
C GLN A 113 5.00 19.56 14.54
N VAL A 114 4.14 19.72 13.53
CA VAL A 114 2.68 19.73 13.73
C VAL A 114 2.05 18.34 13.67
N ALA A 115 2.63 17.41 12.91
CA ALA A 115 2.04 16.08 12.67
C ALA A 115 2.63 14.97 13.56
N GLY A 116 3.63 15.29 14.40
CA GLY A 116 4.35 14.31 15.21
C GLY A 116 3.47 13.51 16.18
N SER A 117 2.58 14.18 16.91
CA SER A 117 1.65 13.54 17.86
C SER A 117 0.36 13.05 17.22
N MET A 118 -0.01 13.61 16.07
CA MET A 118 -1.31 13.42 15.41
C MET A 118 -1.64 11.95 15.10
N LYS A 119 -0.64 11.15 14.68
CA LYS A 119 -0.87 9.72 14.42
C LYS A 119 -1.21 8.96 15.70
N LEU A 120 -0.55 9.29 16.81
CA LEU A 120 -0.78 8.65 18.11
C LEU A 120 -2.14 9.04 18.66
N GLU A 121 -2.48 10.32 18.61
CA GLU A 121 -3.78 10.84 19.04
C GLU A 121 -4.93 10.21 18.25
N LEU A 122 -4.79 10.07 16.92
CA LEU A 122 -5.80 9.41 16.08
C LEU A 122 -5.92 7.90 16.36
N ALA A 123 -4.82 7.23 16.73
CA ALA A 123 -4.87 5.83 17.13
C ALA A 123 -5.62 5.66 18.45
N GLN A 124 -5.30 6.48 19.46
CA GLN A 124 -5.99 6.51 20.76
C GLN A 124 -7.48 6.84 20.61
N TYR A 125 -7.81 7.84 19.78
CA TYR A 125 -9.19 8.19 19.50
C TYR A 125 -9.98 7.00 18.93
N ARG A 126 -9.38 6.22 18.01
CA ARG A 126 -10.04 5.05 17.42
C ARG A 126 -10.24 3.93 18.43
N GLU A 127 -9.28 3.68 19.32
CA GLU A 127 -9.44 2.71 20.40
C GLU A 127 -10.57 3.12 21.34
N VAL A 128 -10.58 4.37 21.80
CA VAL A 128 -11.62 4.89 22.70
C VAL A 128 -13.00 4.88 22.02
N ALA A 129 -13.08 5.28 20.75
CA ALA A 129 -14.33 5.26 19.99
C ALA A 129 -14.87 3.84 19.82
N ALA A 130 -14.00 2.84 19.64
CA ALA A 130 -14.42 1.44 19.58
C ALA A 130 -14.97 0.97 20.94
N PHE A 131 -14.33 1.32 22.05
CA PHE A 131 -14.82 0.99 23.40
C PHE A 131 -16.15 1.68 23.73
N ALA A 132 -16.30 2.95 23.36
CA ALA A 132 -17.51 3.74 23.63
C ALA A 132 -18.75 3.27 22.85
N GLN A 133 -18.60 2.42 21.83
CA GLN A 133 -19.74 1.80 21.14
C GLN A 133 -20.34 0.61 21.90
N PHE A 134 -19.65 0.06 22.89
CA PHE A 134 -20.11 -1.09 23.67
C PHE A 134 -20.60 -0.73 25.08
N GLY A 135 -20.47 0.53 25.51
CA GLY A 135 -20.99 1.06 26.78
C GLY A 135 -22.30 1.81 26.59
#